data_AF-A0AAT9WDQ6-F1
#
_entry.id   AF-A0AAT9WDQ6-F1
#
_cell.length_a   1.000
_cell.length_b   1.000
_cell.length_c   1.000
_cell.angle_alpha   90.00
_cell.angle_beta   90.00
_cell.angle_gamma   90.00
#
_symmetry.space_group_name_H-M   'P 1'
#
loop_
_entity.id
_entity.type
_entity.pdbx_description
1 polymer ?
#
loop_
_entity_poly.entity_id
_entity_poly.type
_entity_poly.pdbx_seq_one_letter_code
_entity_poly.pdbx_strand_id
1 'polypeptide(L)'
;MKRTIPLLAAGALILLCAGAGAGLAMLDSAGIMPRALGPYLERRSHGHNPLIENGGRRAGQWLVALDRGAPALPQAPALAIGAQPAGAVGAGAAILVATSDEVRAAIARAEPGDTITLLPGTYRFTSHLRADRPGTAARPITVRAALPGSVSIEMATGEGFKVSAPFWRFENLALRGVCAADSDCEHAFHVVGAAHHFVASNNTIADFNAHFKINAEGRQFPDDGLIEGNTLTNSRPRRTSNPVTPVDLVTASGWTVRRNVISDFIKGDGDRVSYGGFFKGAGSGNTFEQNVVLCEHRLRAYPGQRVGLSLGGGGTGKAYCRDRRCVTEQERGVIRANLIAACSDAGIYLNSAAGSIVAHNTLVDTGGVEVRFPETSAALEGNLIDGPIRSRDGGVVRANDNRTMPVAYAYLGYHPIRDLFRAPEQFDFAWRDGVPRRAAAAAATPDLCGRERPMPPAYGAFEDFSACLTTPGARR
;
A
#
# COMPACT_ATOMS: atom_id res chain seq x y z
N MET A 1 -46.73 45.05 13.94
CA MET A 1 -45.40 44.78 13.31
C MET A 1 -44.55 43.71 14.03
N LYS A 2 -45.12 42.63 14.60
CA LYS A 2 -44.33 41.62 15.37
C LYS A 2 -44.42 40.16 14.85
N ARG A 3 -45.01 39.90 13.68
CA ARG A 3 -45.20 38.53 13.13
C ARG A 3 -44.41 38.20 11.85
N THR A 4 -43.71 39.16 11.25
CA THR A 4 -43.00 38.96 9.96
C THR A 4 -41.55 38.48 10.10
N ILE A 5 -40.90 38.75 11.23
CA ILE A 5 -39.52 38.30 11.53
C ILE A 5 -39.40 36.75 11.61
N PRO A 6 -40.30 35.99 12.26
CA PRO A 6 -40.16 34.52 12.32
C PRO A 6 -40.36 33.83 10.98
N LEU A 7 -41.16 34.39 10.07
CA LEU A 7 -41.38 33.83 8.72
C LEU A 7 -40.18 34.05 7.79
N LEU A 8 -39.53 35.21 7.87
CA LEU A 8 -38.30 35.48 7.11
C LEU A 8 -37.12 34.66 7.63
N ALA A 9 -36.99 34.51 8.95
CA ALA A 9 -35.99 33.63 9.55
C ALA A 9 -36.20 32.15 9.19
N ALA A 10 -37.46 31.68 9.22
CA ALA A 10 -37.81 30.33 8.79
C ALA A 10 -37.55 30.11 7.29
N GLY A 11 -37.90 31.08 6.43
CA GLY A 11 -37.61 31.03 4.99
C GLY A 11 -36.11 30.99 4.69
N ALA A 12 -35.31 31.81 5.39
CA ALA A 12 -33.85 31.80 5.26
C ALA A 12 -33.24 30.47 5.71
N LEU A 13 -33.71 29.90 6.82
CA LEU A 13 -33.28 28.59 7.31
C LEU A 13 -33.61 27.47 6.31
N ILE A 14 -34.81 27.49 5.71
CA ILE A 14 -35.21 26.52 4.68
C ILE A 14 -34.28 26.61 3.46
N LEU A 15 -34.00 27.82 2.98
CA LEU A 15 -33.08 28.03 1.84
C LEU A 15 -31.65 27.57 2.16
N LEU A 16 -31.16 27.82 3.37
CA LEU A 16 -29.86 27.33 3.84
C LEU A 16 -29.81 25.79 3.87
N CYS A 17 -30.84 25.15 4.44
CA CYS A 17 -30.95 23.70 4.48
C CYS A 17 -31.07 23.09 3.08
N ALA A 18 -31.85 23.70 2.18
CA ALA A 18 -31.99 23.27 0.80
C ALA A 18 -30.66 23.40 0.04
N GLY A 19 -29.94 24.51 0.22
CA GLY A 19 -28.61 24.71 -0.36
C GLY A 19 -27.59 23.70 0.15
N ALA A 20 -27.59 23.41 1.46
CA ALA A 20 -26.73 22.40 2.06
C ALA A 20 -27.05 20.99 1.52
N GLY A 21 -28.33 20.65 1.40
CA GLY A 21 -28.79 19.38 0.82
C GLY A 21 -28.37 19.22 -0.64
N ALA A 22 -28.53 20.26 -1.46
CA ALA A 22 -28.10 20.25 -2.86
C ALA A 22 -26.56 20.14 -2.98
N GLY A 23 -25.82 20.85 -2.14
CA GLY A 23 -24.35 20.74 -2.07
C GLY A 23 -23.89 19.33 -1.70
N LEU A 24 -24.54 18.71 -0.71
CA LEU A 24 -24.23 17.35 -0.30
C LEU A 24 -24.53 16.33 -1.41
N ALA A 25 -25.67 16.46 -2.09
CA ALA A 25 -26.01 15.62 -3.23
C ALA A 25 -25.01 15.77 -4.39
N MET A 26 -24.52 16.99 -4.64
CA MET A 26 -23.46 17.23 -5.61
C MET A 26 -22.15 16.54 -5.20
N LEU A 27 -21.72 16.69 -3.94
CA LEU A 27 -20.51 16.03 -3.43
C LEU A 27 -20.61 14.51 -3.48
N ASP A 28 -21.79 13.97 -3.19
CA ASP A 28 -22.09 12.54 -3.24
C ASP A 28 -22.02 12.00 -4.67
N SER A 29 -22.73 12.65 -5.60
CA SER A 29 -22.69 12.28 -7.02
C SER A 29 -21.30 12.42 -7.63
N ALA A 30 -20.51 13.39 -7.16
CA ALA A 30 -19.13 13.59 -7.57
C ALA A 30 -18.15 12.66 -6.83
N GLY A 31 -18.58 11.89 -5.83
CA GLY A 31 -17.70 11.02 -5.05
C GLY A 31 -16.58 11.77 -4.32
N ILE A 32 -16.83 12.99 -3.82
CA ILE A 32 -15.82 13.82 -3.14
C ILE A 32 -15.93 13.62 -1.62
N MET A 33 -15.03 12.80 -1.07
CA MET A 33 -14.97 12.52 0.37
C MET A 33 -14.54 13.77 1.19
N PRO A 34 -14.97 13.90 2.46
CA PRO A 34 -14.52 14.99 3.32
C PRO A 34 -13.00 15.06 3.47
N ARG A 35 -12.29 13.92 3.48
CA ARG A 35 -10.81 13.87 3.46
C ARG A 35 -10.15 14.52 2.24
N ALA A 36 -10.86 14.64 1.13
CA ALA A 36 -10.39 15.34 -0.06
C ALA A 36 -10.80 16.82 -0.05
N LEU A 37 -12.06 17.11 0.32
CA LEU A 37 -12.57 18.48 0.37
C LEU A 37 -11.90 19.32 1.46
N GLY A 38 -11.67 18.76 2.63
CA GLY A 38 -11.10 19.49 3.77
C GLY A 38 -9.76 20.15 3.42
N PRO A 39 -8.72 19.39 3.04
CA PRO A 39 -7.44 19.94 2.63
C PRO A 39 -7.52 20.88 1.42
N TYR A 40 -8.49 20.68 0.51
CA TYR A 40 -8.74 21.60 -0.59
C TYR A 40 -9.20 22.98 -0.08
N LEU A 41 -10.13 23.02 0.88
CA LEU A 41 -10.60 24.28 1.49
C LEU A 41 -9.47 24.99 2.24
N GLU A 42 -8.66 24.25 3.01
CA GLU A 42 -7.50 24.82 3.70
C GLU A 42 -6.55 25.49 2.70
N ARG A 43 -6.19 24.78 1.63
CA ARG A 43 -5.31 25.29 0.58
C ARG A 43 -5.91 26.51 -0.13
N ARG A 44 -7.22 26.49 -0.41
CA ARG A 44 -7.87 27.60 -1.10
C ARG A 44 -7.98 28.84 -0.23
N SER A 45 -8.06 28.66 1.10
CA SER A 45 -8.09 29.76 2.08
C SER A 45 -6.73 30.38 2.36
N HIS A 46 -5.62 29.66 2.10
CA HIS A 46 -4.27 30.11 2.38
C HIS A 46 -3.89 31.38 1.59
N GLY A 47 -3.25 32.35 2.25
CA GLY A 47 -2.84 33.64 1.67
C GLY A 47 -3.94 34.70 1.68
N HIS A 48 -5.14 34.38 2.19
CA HIS A 48 -6.21 35.34 2.40
C HIS A 48 -6.09 36.02 3.79
N ASN A 49 -7.05 36.87 4.15
CA ASN A 49 -7.06 37.48 5.47
C ASN A 49 -7.24 36.43 6.60
N PRO A 50 -6.83 36.73 7.85
CA PRO A 50 -6.83 35.74 8.93
C PRO A 50 -8.18 35.09 9.22
N LEU A 51 -9.31 35.76 8.97
CA LEU A 51 -10.64 35.18 9.18
C LEU A 51 -10.91 34.05 8.18
N ILE A 52 -10.56 34.25 6.91
CA ILE A 52 -10.75 33.25 5.85
C ILE A 52 -9.81 32.06 6.07
N GLU A 53 -8.55 32.32 6.37
CA GLU A 53 -7.57 31.25 6.65
C GLU A 53 -7.98 30.40 7.86
N ASN A 54 -8.38 31.05 8.95
CA ASN A 54 -8.83 30.34 10.16
C ASN A 54 -10.14 29.57 9.89
N GLY A 55 -11.04 30.14 9.09
CA GLY A 55 -12.28 29.48 8.67
C GLY A 55 -12.02 28.23 7.84
N GLY A 56 -11.18 28.33 6.81
CA GLY A 56 -10.79 27.21 5.95
C GLY A 56 -10.10 26.09 6.73
N ARG A 57 -9.14 26.43 7.60
CA ARG A 57 -8.46 25.47 8.48
C ARG A 57 -9.43 24.74 9.42
N ARG A 58 -10.34 25.45 10.08
CA ARG A 58 -11.32 24.82 10.98
C ARG A 58 -12.29 23.93 10.23
N ALA A 59 -12.78 24.37 9.07
CA ALA A 59 -13.67 23.59 8.23
C ALA A 59 -12.97 22.32 7.73
N GLY A 60 -11.72 22.43 7.27
CA GLY A 60 -10.92 21.29 6.83
C GLY A 60 -10.69 20.25 7.92
N GLN A 61 -10.25 20.69 9.08
CA GLN A 61 -10.07 19.83 10.25
C GLN A 61 -11.37 19.13 10.68
N TRP A 62 -12.48 19.85 10.70
CA TRP A 62 -13.79 19.30 11.06
C TRP A 62 -14.26 18.23 10.06
N LEU A 63 -14.15 18.50 8.76
CA LEU A 63 -14.49 17.55 7.70
C LEU A 63 -13.65 16.28 7.79
N VAL A 64 -12.33 16.42 7.98
CA VAL A 64 -11.43 15.28 8.14
C VAL A 64 -11.74 14.50 9.42
N ALA A 65 -12.08 15.17 10.51
CA ALA A 65 -12.43 14.52 11.78
C ALA A 65 -13.75 13.73 11.67
N LEU A 66 -14.77 14.28 10.98
CA LEU A 66 -16.02 13.57 10.71
C LEU A 66 -15.79 12.29 9.90
N ASP A 67 -14.99 12.37 8.85
CA ASP A 67 -14.74 11.23 7.97
C ASP A 67 -13.78 10.22 8.60
N ARG A 68 -12.71 10.65 9.26
CA ARG A 68 -11.63 9.73 9.67
C ARG A 68 -11.65 9.35 11.16
N GLY A 69 -12.45 10.03 11.97
CA GLY A 69 -12.44 9.85 13.42
C GLY A 69 -11.14 10.33 14.09
N ALA A 70 -10.78 9.68 15.21
CA ALA A 70 -9.64 10.07 16.03
C ALA A 70 -8.31 10.11 15.26
N PRO A 71 -7.43 11.10 15.51
CA PRO A 71 -6.23 11.33 14.71
C PRO A 71 -5.06 10.38 15.00
N ALA A 72 -5.15 9.54 16.03
CA ALA A 72 -4.11 8.58 16.39
C ALA A 72 -4.68 7.16 16.32
N LEU A 73 -3.92 6.25 15.72
CA LEU A 73 -4.19 4.81 15.75
C LEU A 73 -3.26 4.17 16.79
N PRO A 74 -3.73 3.20 17.59
CA PRO A 74 -2.86 2.47 18.49
C PRO A 74 -1.88 1.61 17.71
N GLN A 75 -0.87 1.10 18.40
CA GLN A 75 0.04 0.11 17.85
C GLN A 75 -0.76 -1.11 17.39
N ALA A 76 -0.54 -1.54 16.14
CA ALA A 76 -1.14 -2.75 15.61
C ALA A 76 -0.68 -3.95 16.46
N PRO A 77 -1.57 -4.91 16.75
CA PRO A 77 -1.20 -6.15 17.44
C PRO A 77 -0.19 -6.94 16.61
N ALA A 78 0.46 -7.93 17.22
CA ALA A 78 1.36 -8.82 16.51
C ALA A 78 0.57 -9.66 15.48
N LEU A 79 0.89 -9.45 14.21
CA LEU A 79 0.24 -10.12 13.07
C LEU A 79 1.06 -11.34 12.63
N ALA A 80 0.37 -12.39 12.19
CA ALA A 80 0.94 -13.52 11.46
C ALA A 80 1.22 -13.19 9.96
N ILE A 81 1.23 -11.90 9.63
CA ILE A 81 1.44 -11.30 8.31
C ILE A 81 2.59 -10.30 8.46
N GLY A 82 3.41 -10.15 7.41
CA GLY A 82 4.69 -9.45 7.50
C GLY A 82 5.78 -10.32 8.12
N ALA A 83 6.91 -9.70 8.46
CA ALA A 83 8.08 -10.43 8.94
C ALA A 83 7.79 -11.14 10.28
N GLN A 84 8.08 -12.43 10.31
CA GLN A 84 7.87 -13.36 11.42
C GLN A 84 9.21 -13.79 12.03
N PRO A 85 9.26 -14.13 13.33
CA PRO A 85 10.48 -14.56 14.01
C PRO A 85 10.91 -16.01 13.67
N ALA A 86 10.47 -16.56 12.54
CA ALA A 86 10.81 -17.93 12.13
C ALA A 86 12.23 -17.99 11.52
N GLY A 87 13.07 -18.88 12.05
CA GLY A 87 14.42 -19.12 11.52
C GLY A 87 14.42 -19.59 10.06
N ALA A 88 15.54 -19.38 9.36
CA ALA A 88 15.70 -19.85 7.99
C ALA A 88 15.63 -21.38 7.93
N VAL A 89 14.85 -21.92 7.00
CA VAL A 89 14.75 -23.37 6.76
C VAL A 89 15.47 -23.68 5.45
N GLY A 90 16.54 -24.48 5.51
CA GLY A 90 17.23 -24.94 4.29
C GLY A 90 18.72 -25.18 4.47
N ALA A 91 19.18 -26.29 3.88
CA ALA A 91 20.57 -26.70 3.80
C ALA A 91 21.17 -26.33 2.44
N GLY A 92 22.33 -25.68 2.47
CA GLY A 92 23.21 -25.39 1.35
C GLY A 92 24.63 -25.22 1.89
N ALA A 93 25.65 -25.20 1.03
CA ALA A 93 27.01 -24.85 1.46
C ALA A 93 26.97 -23.42 2.02
N ALA A 94 27.04 -23.29 3.34
CA ALA A 94 26.86 -22.03 4.02
C ALA A 94 28.15 -21.21 3.95
N ILE A 95 28.14 -20.14 3.16
CA ILE A 95 29.18 -19.11 3.21
C ILE A 95 28.82 -18.20 4.39
N LEU A 96 29.50 -18.40 5.52
CA LEU A 96 29.32 -17.58 6.71
C LEU A 96 30.11 -16.27 6.56
N VAL A 97 29.46 -15.15 6.86
CA VAL A 97 30.08 -13.81 6.78
C VAL A 97 29.80 -13.03 8.05
N ALA A 98 30.82 -12.40 8.62
CA ALA A 98 30.80 -11.67 9.89
C ALA A 98 31.00 -10.16 9.72
N THR A 99 31.44 -9.71 8.54
CA THR A 99 31.75 -8.30 8.27
C THR A 99 31.12 -7.80 6.96
N SER A 100 30.98 -6.47 6.81
CA SER A 100 30.49 -5.85 5.56
C SER A 100 31.35 -6.22 4.34
N ASP A 101 32.67 -6.29 4.50
CA ASP A 101 33.57 -6.62 3.40
C ASP A 101 33.43 -8.07 2.96
N GLU A 102 33.25 -9.00 3.90
CA GLU A 102 32.96 -10.40 3.61
C GLU A 102 31.61 -10.57 2.90
N VAL A 103 30.56 -9.85 3.34
CA VAL A 103 29.26 -9.84 2.65
C VAL A 103 29.43 -9.38 1.20
N ARG A 104 30.11 -8.24 0.98
CA ARG A 104 30.36 -7.69 -0.35
C ARG A 104 31.12 -8.67 -1.23
N ALA A 105 32.18 -9.26 -0.69
CA ALA A 105 33.02 -10.20 -1.42
C ALA A 105 32.30 -11.53 -1.72
N ALA A 106 31.46 -12.02 -0.80
CA ALA A 106 30.67 -13.22 -1.00
C ALA A 106 29.62 -13.02 -2.10
N ILE A 107 28.87 -11.91 -2.07
CA ILE A 107 27.87 -11.59 -3.10
C ILE A 107 28.54 -11.45 -4.47
N ALA A 108 29.66 -10.74 -4.56
CA ALA A 108 30.38 -10.53 -5.82
C ALA A 108 30.95 -11.83 -6.44
N ARG A 109 31.15 -12.88 -5.65
CA ARG A 109 31.68 -14.18 -6.10
C ARG A 109 30.65 -15.30 -6.13
N ALA A 110 29.40 -15.00 -5.79
CA ALA A 110 28.38 -16.02 -5.59
C ALA A 110 28.16 -16.89 -6.85
N GLU A 111 28.01 -18.19 -6.64
CA GLU A 111 27.68 -19.18 -7.65
C GLU A 111 26.27 -19.73 -7.41
N PRO A 112 25.59 -20.27 -8.45
CA PRO A 112 24.27 -20.86 -8.29
C PRO A 112 24.19 -21.81 -7.10
N GLY A 113 23.24 -21.64 -6.19
CA GLY A 113 23.06 -22.51 -5.02
C GLY A 113 23.83 -22.08 -3.77
N ASP A 114 24.68 -21.06 -3.86
CA ASP A 114 25.33 -20.49 -2.68
C ASP A 114 24.31 -19.95 -1.69
N THR A 115 24.58 -20.18 -0.41
CA THR A 115 23.83 -19.61 0.71
C THR A 115 24.75 -18.76 1.57
N ILE A 116 24.69 -17.45 1.39
CA ILE A 116 25.45 -16.46 2.14
C ILE A 116 24.67 -16.13 3.42
N THR A 117 25.15 -16.62 4.56
CA THR A 117 24.50 -16.43 5.85
C THR A 117 25.28 -15.41 6.68
N LEU A 118 24.64 -14.27 6.94
CA LEU A 118 25.18 -13.23 7.81
C LEU A 118 25.08 -13.71 9.25
N LEU A 119 26.20 -13.65 9.97
CA LEU A 119 26.26 -13.89 11.40
C LEU A 119 25.61 -12.72 12.16
N PRO A 120 25.16 -12.92 13.42
CA PRO A 120 24.55 -11.85 14.18
C PRO A 120 25.47 -10.62 14.31
N GLY A 121 24.94 -9.43 14.02
CA GLY A 121 25.73 -8.21 14.04
C GLY A 121 25.15 -7.08 13.19
N THR A 122 25.88 -5.96 13.17
CA THR A 122 25.55 -4.77 12.37
C THR A 122 26.51 -4.64 11.20
N TYR A 123 25.94 -4.49 10.00
CA TYR A 123 26.67 -4.40 8.74
C TYR A 123 26.33 -3.07 8.08
N ARG A 124 27.31 -2.19 7.93
CA ARG A 124 27.12 -0.88 7.31
C ARG A 124 27.72 -0.84 5.91
N PHE A 125 26.99 -0.23 4.97
CA PHE A 125 27.40 -0.06 3.58
C PHE A 125 27.23 1.40 3.13
N THR A 126 28.27 1.95 2.50
CA THR A 126 28.27 3.30 1.89
C THR A 126 28.25 3.26 0.36
N SER A 127 28.14 2.05 -0.21
CA SER A 127 28.00 1.80 -1.64
C SER A 127 27.16 0.54 -1.86
N HIS A 128 26.45 0.49 -2.98
CA HIS A 128 25.55 -0.62 -3.29
C HIS A 128 26.27 -1.98 -3.34
N LEU A 129 25.53 -3.03 -2.99
CA LEU A 129 25.90 -4.43 -3.16
C LEU A 129 25.40 -4.91 -4.53
N ARG A 130 26.31 -5.44 -5.36
CA ARG A 130 26.01 -5.86 -6.73
C ARG A 130 25.67 -7.34 -6.77
N ALA A 131 24.41 -7.67 -6.97
CA ALA A 131 23.94 -9.02 -7.23
C ALA A 131 23.77 -9.22 -8.74
N ASP A 132 24.91 -9.33 -9.44
CA ASP A 132 25.00 -9.36 -10.91
C ASP A 132 25.44 -10.73 -11.49
N ARG A 133 25.63 -11.74 -10.62
CA ARG A 133 25.86 -13.13 -11.02
C ARG A 133 24.55 -13.93 -11.02
N PRO A 134 24.23 -14.71 -12.07
CA PRO A 134 22.95 -15.42 -12.13
C PRO A 134 22.92 -16.65 -11.23
N GLY A 135 21.83 -16.84 -10.50
CA GLY A 135 21.43 -18.15 -9.99
C GLY A 135 20.72 -18.98 -11.06
N THR A 136 20.16 -20.12 -10.69
CA THR A 136 19.23 -20.88 -11.55
C THR A 136 17.96 -21.25 -10.80
N ALA A 137 16.91 -21.65 -11.51
CA ALA A 137 15.67 -22.10 -10.89
C ALA A 137 15.89 -23.25 -9.88
N ALA A 138 16.79 -24.18 -10.19
CA ALA A 138 17.12 -25.32 -9.32
C ALA A 138 18.14 -24.96 -8.22
N ARG A 139 18.96 -23.93 -8.45
CA ARG A 139 20.05 -23.50 -7.55
C ARG A 139 20.07 -21.97 -7.46
N PRO A 140 19.11 -21.37 -6.75
CA PRO A 140 19.08 -19.92 -6.53
C PRO A 140 20.24 -19.50 -5.62
N ILE A 141 20.64 -18.23 -5.69
CA ILE A 141 21.61 -17.66 -4.75
C ILE A 141 20.84 -17.02 -3.61
N THR A 142 21.17 -17.36 -2.36
CA THR A 142 20.44 -16.89 -1.18
C THR A 142 21.33 -16.05 -0.27
N VAL A 143 20.86 -14.86 0.12
CA VAL A 143 21.46 -14.01 1.16
C VAL A 143 20.50 -13.97 2.35
N ARG A 144 20.97 -14.34 3.53
CA ARG A 144 20.08 -14.51 4.69
C ARG A 144 20.68 -14.19 6.04
N ALA A 145 19.79 -13.97 7.01
CA ALA A 145 20.09 -14.18 8.42
C ALA A 145 19.50 -15.53 8.88
N ALA A 146 20.25 -16.28 9.70
CA ALA A 146 19.74 -17.55 10.23
C ALA A 146 18.51 -17.35 11.13
N LEU A 147 18.52 -16.28 11.94
CA LEU A 147 17.42 -15.87 12.82
C LEU A 147 16.98 -14.44 12.45
N PRO A 148 15.71 -14.20 12.11
CA PRO A 148 15.19 -12.85 11.92
C PRO A 148 15.52 -11.92 13.09
N GLY A 149 15.96 -10.70 12.79
CA GLY A 149 16.33 -9.70 13.80
C GLY A 149 17.74 -9.88 14.42
N SER A 150 18.47 -10.95 14.11
CA SER A 150 19.86 -11.11 14.56
C SER A 150 20.86 -10.26 13.77
N VAL A 151 20.50 -9.84 12.56
CA VAL A 151 21.34 -9.08 11.62
C VAL A 151 20.69 -7.73 11.36
N SER A 152 21.46 -6.64 11.49
CA SER A 152 21.05 -5.28 11.12
C SER A 152 21.93 -4.77 9.98
N ILE A 153 21.33 -4.45 8.84
CA ILE A 153 22.00 -3.90 7.66
C ILE A 153 21.66 -2.41 7.54
N GLU A 154 22.68 -1.57 7.62
CA GLU A 154 22.57 -0.12 7.47
C GLU A 154 23.06 0.32 6.09
N MET A 155 22.18 0.93 5.30
CA MET A 155 22.49 1.46 3.97
C MET A 155 22.60 2.98 4.01
N ALA A 156 23.82 3.49 3.79
CA ALA A 156 24.13 4.90 3.61
C ALA A 156 24.47 5.18 2.14
N THR A 157 23.58 4.77 1.24
CA THR A 157 23.75 4.80 -0.22
C THR A 157 22.38 4.94 -0.87
N GLY A 158 22.34 5.55 -2.08
CA GLY A 158 21.13 5.67 -2.89
C GLY A 158 20.43 4.34 -3.11
N GLU A 159 21.22 3.32 -3.43
CA GLU A 159 20.74 1.97 -3.69
C GLU A 159 21.47 1.00 -2.76
N GLY A 160 20.73 0.13 -2.06
CA GLY A 160 21.26 -0.90 -1.19
C GLY A 160 21.75 -2.10 -2.00
N PHE A 161 20.86 -3.03 -2.34
CA PHE A 161 21.15 -4.14 -3.25
C PHE A 161 20.73 -3.78 -4.67
N LYS A 162 21.69 -3.67 -5.59
CA LYS A 162 21.42 -3.58 -7.03
C LYS A 162 21.43 -5.00 -7.59
N VAL A 163 20.24 -5.52 -7.89
CA VAL A 163 20.04 -6.89 -8.38
C VAL A 163 19.78 -6.82 -9.88
N SER A 164 20.70 -7.34 -10.68
CA SER A 164 20.61 -7.30 -12.15
C SER A 164 20.66 -8.68 -12.80
N ALA A 165 20.75 -9.75 -12.00
CA ALA A 165 20.79 -11.14 -12.44
C ALA A 165 19.67 -11.97 -11.80
N PRO A 166 19.20 -13.05 -12.46
CA PRO A 166 18.02 -13.78 -12.03
C PRO A 166 18.27 -14.73 -10.85
N PHE A 167 17.18 -15.19 -10.24
CA PHE A 167 17.14 -16.23 -9.21
C PHE A 167 17.93 -15.90 -7.93
N TRP A 168 17.88 -14.64 -7.50
CA TRP A 168 18.36 -14.22 -6.18
C TRP A 168 17.23 -14.27 -5.14
N ARG A 169 17.58 -14.70 -3.92
CA ARG A 169 16.69 -14.75 -2.76
C ARG A 169 17.29 -13.98 -1.59
N PHE A 170 16.49 -13.17 -0.93
CA PHE A 170 16.86 -12.40 0.26
C PHE A 170 15.87 -12.70 1.38
N GLU A 171 16.36 -13.28 2.48
CA GLU A 171 15.48 -13.75 3.55
C GLU A 171 15.93 -13.37 4.97
N ASN A 172 14.96 -13.05 5.83
CA ASN A 172 15.16 -12.79 7.26
C ASN A 172 16.07 -11.58 7.59
N LEU A 173 16.31 -10.68 6.65
CA LEU A 173 17.19 -9.53 6.83
C LEU A 173 16.44 -8.35 7.47
N ALA A 174 17.12 -7.60 8.34
CA ALA A 174 16.65 -6.28 8.76
C ALA A 174 17.48 -5.19 8.07
N LEU A 175 16.87 -4.43 7.16
CA LEU A 175 17.52 -3.35 6.39
C LEU A 175 17.01 -1.99 6.86
N ARG A 176 17.91 -1.01 6.96
CA ARG A 176 17.57 0.37 7.28
C ARG A 176 18.34 1.38 6.43
N GLY A 177 17.63 2.33 5.83
CA GLY A 177 18.22 3.52 5.22
C GLY A 177 18.69 4.51 6.30
N VAL A 178 19.97 4.88 6.26
CA VAL A 178 20.63 5.76 7.26
C VAL A 178 21.36 6.95 6.62
N CYS A 179 20.92 7.35 5.43
CA CYS A 179 21.46 8.49 4.70
C CYS A 179 21.18 9.80 5.44
N ALA A 180 22.07 10.78 5.26
CA ALA A 180 21.92 12.10 5.85
C ALA A 180 20.71 12.86 5.30
N ALA A 181 20.47 12.75 3.98
CA ALA A 181 19.29 13.28 3.31
C ALA A 181 18.41 12.15 2.79
N ASP A 182 17.09 12.31 2.88
CA ASP A 182 16.16 11.27 2.39
C ASP A 182 16.23 11.11 0.87
N SER A 183 16.57 12.18 0.14
CA SER A 183 16.82 12.16 -1.32
C SER A 183 17.96 11.23 -1.73
N ASP A 184 18.82 10.84 -0.78
CA ASP A 184 19.96 9.95 -1.02
C ASP A 184 19.68 8.52 -0.52
N CYS A 185 18.49 8.26 0.03
CA CYS A 185 18.06 6.95 0.54
C CYS A 185 16.90 6.43 -0.29
N GLU A 186 17.21 6.11 -1.55
CA GLU A 186 16.23 5.80 -2.57
C GLU A 186 15.70 4.36 -2.46
N HIS A 187 16.57 3.35 -2.61
CA HIS A 187 16.13 1.97 -2.88
C HIS A 187 16.81 0.97 -1.94
N ALA A 188 16.06 0.18 -1.16
CA ALA A 188 16.66 -0.93 -0.41
C ALA A 188 17.10 -2.06 -1.36
N PHE A 189 16.18 -2.44 -2.25
CA PHE A 189 16.43 -3.31 -3.40
C PHE A 189 16.09 -2.57 -4.69
N HIS A 190 17.05 -2.47 -5.61
CA HIS A 190 16.83 -2.02 -6.98
C HIS A 190 16.98 -3.23 -7.91
N VAL A 191 15.85 -3.82 -8.30
CA VAL A 191 15.77 -5.02 -9.14
C VAL A 191 15.57 -4.60 -10.59
N VAL A 192 16.52 -4.94 -11.45
CA VAL A 192 16.57 -4.41 -12.81
C VAL A 192 16.96 -5.42 -13.88
N GLY A 193 16.73 -5.05 -15.12
CA GLY A 193 17.31 -5.73 -16.28
C GLY A 193 16.93 -7.21 -16.30
N ALA A 194 17.91 -8.10 -16.24
CA ALA A 194 17.72 -9.55 -16.34
C ALA A 194 17.28 -10.22 -15.02
N ALA A 195 17.04 -9.46 -13.94
CA ALA A 195 16.76 -10.00 -12.61
C ALA A 195 15.36 -10.60 -12.42
N HIS A 196 14.97 -11.51 -13.31
CA HIS A 196 13.72 -12.25 -13.19
C HIS A 196 13.77 -13.28 -12.05
N HIS A 197 12.61 -13.65 -11.52
CA HIS A 197 12.48 -14.62 -10.42
C HIS A 197 13.23 -14.22 -9.14
N PHE A 198 13.31 -12.91 -8.87
CA PHE A 198 13.74 -12.36 -7.59
C PHE A 198 12.80 -12.80 -6.47
N VAL A 199 13.33 -13.08 -5.28
CA VAL A 199 12.53 -13.33 -4.07
C VAL A 199 13.04 -12.50 -2.91
N ALA A 200 12.15 -11.76 -2.26
CA ALA A 200 12.36 -11.20 -0.93
C ALA A 200 11.33 -11.77 0.04
N SER A 201 11.80 -12.54 1.03
CA SER A 201 10.94 -13.21 2.01
C SER A 201 11.29 -12.81 3.43
N ASN A 202 10.26 -12.53 4.25
CA ASN A 202 10.44 -12.39 5.70
C ASN A 202 11.45 -11.32 6.15
N ASN A 203 11.62 -10.24 5.37
CA ASN A 203 12.55 -9.15 5.71
C ASN A 203 11.83 -8.01 6.46
N THR A 204 12.55 -7.32 7.32
CA THR A 204 12.11 -6.02 7.88
C THR A 204 12.89 -4.91 7.21
N ILE A 205 12.23 -4.00 6.52
CA ILE A 205 12.90 -2.97 5.72
C ILE A 205 12.35 -1.60 6.14
N ALA A 206 13.24 -0.69 6.50
CA ALA A 206 12.88 0.61 7.05
C ALA A 206 13.60 1.79 6.38
N ASP A 207 12.91 2.93 6.28
CA ASP A 207 13.50 4.24 6.02
C ASP A 207 14.15 4.40 4.62
N PHE A 208 13.47 3.89 3.60
CA PHE A 208 13.76 4.12 2.18
C PHE A 208 12.61 4.85 1.49
N ASN A 209 12.90 5.56 0.39
CA ASN A 209 11.86 6.16 -0.44
C ASN A 209 11.08 5.08 -1.20
N ALA A 210 11.79 4.05 -1.70
CA ALA A 210 11.22 2.80 -2.17
C ALA A 210 11.98 1.61 -1.53
N HIS A 211 11.27 0.71 -0.88
CA HIS A 211 11.87 -0.49 -0.30
C HIS A 211 12.25 -1.47 -1.41
N PHE A 212 11.38 -1.56 -2.43
CA PHE A 212 11.63 -2.27 -3.67
C PHE A 212 11.39 -1.31 -4.85
N LYS A 213 12.43 -1.06 -5.63
CA LYS A 213 12.35 -0.41 -6.94
C LYS A 213 12.59 -1.46 -8.01
N ILE A 214 11.64 -1.62 -8.93
CA ILE A 214 11.68 -2.64 -9.98
C ILE A 214 11.46 -1.95 -11.33
N ASN A 215 12.43 -2.04 -12.23
CA ASN A 215 12.28 -1.50 -13.59
C ASN A 215 13.20 -2.12 -14.63
N ALA A 216 12.86 -1.91 -15.89
CA ALA A 216 13.70 -2.29 -17.01
C ALA A 216 15.08 -1.62 -16.94
N GLU A 217 16.08 -2.34 -17.46
CA GLU A 217 17.41 -1.81 -17.75
C GLU A 217 17.92 -2.52 -19.01
N GLY A 218 18.52 -1.78 -19.95
CA GLY A 218 19.03 -2.38 -21.19
C GLY A 218 17.98 -3.12 -22.05
N ARG A 219 16.71 -2.70 -22.04
CA ARG A 219 15.55 -3.36 -22.68
C ARG A 219 15.23 -4.77 -22.14
N GLN A 220 15.80 -5.13 -21.00
CA GLN A 220 15.44 -6.34 -20.26
C GLN A 220 14.52 -5.98 -19.11
N PHE A 221 13.68 -6.92 -18.72
CA PHE A 221 12.64 -6.72 -17.72
C PHE A 221 12.76 -7.77 -16.62
N PRO A 222 12.81 -7.37 -15.34
CA PRO A 222 12.93 -8.30 -14.23
C PRO A 222 11.55 -8.90 -13.91
N ASP A 223 11.04 -9.80 -14.75
CA ASP A 223 9.71 -10.39 -14.62
C ASP A 223 9.65 -11.50 -13.52
N ASP A 224 8.43 -11.86 -13.11
CA ASP A 224 8.14 -13.04 -12.27
C ASP A 224 8.75 -13.01 -10.85
N GLY A 225 8.85 -11.83 -10.23
CA GLY A 225 9.36 -11.69 -8.86
C GLY A 225 8.33 -11.93 -7.75
N LEU A 226 8.82 -12.22 -6.54
CA LEU A 226 8.03 -12.46 -5.34
C LEU A 226 8.50 -11.59 -4.17
N ILE A 227 7.59 -10.81 -3.59
CA ILE A 227 7.79 -10.07 -2.34
C ILE A 227 6.80 -10.65 -1.33
N GLU A 228 7.27 -11.49 -0.42
CA GLU A 228 6.42 -12.26 0.50
C GLU A 228 6.76 -12.05 1.97
N GLY A 229 5.75 -11.79 2.81
CA GLY A 229 5.94 -11.86 4.25
C GLY A 229 6.89 -10.80 4.80
N ASN A 230 7.09 -9.67 4.12
CA ASN A 230 8.00 -8.61 4.57
C ASN A 230 7.24 -7.55 5.39
N THR A 231 7.94 -6.87 6.28
CA THR A 231 7.45 -5.67 6.98
C THR A 231 8.19 -4.45 6.43
N LEU A 232 7.46 -3.57 5.75
CA LEU A 232 7.95 -2.37 5.08
C LEU A 232 7.40 -1.14 5.81
N THR A 233 8.27 -0.30 6.35
CA THR A 233 7.84 0.88 7.10
C THR A 233 8.78 2.06 6.95
N ASN A 234 8.31 3.28 7.20
CA ASN A 234 9.19 4.41 7.49
C ASN A 234 8.92 4.91 8.91
N SER A 235 9.98 5.26 9.62
CA SER A 235 9.91 5.74 11.00
C SER A 235 9.53 7.22 11.12
N ARG A 236 9.64 7.96 10.02
CA ARG A 236 9.28 9.37 9.89
C ARG A 236 8.93 9.70 8.43
N PRO A 237 8.28 10.84 8.15
CA PRO A 237 8.09 11.31 6.80
C PRO A 237 9.43 11.44 6.05
N ARG A 238 9.41 11.09 4.77
CA ARG A 238 10.53 11.25 3.85
C ARG A 238 10.53 12.67 3.30
N ARG A 239 11.52 13.47 3.67
CA ARG A 239 11.73 14.85 3.20
C ARG A 239 12.45 14.83 1.87
N THR A 240 11.68 14.57 0.81
CA THR A 240 12.16 14.45 -0.56
C THR A 240 11.06 14.78 -1.55
N SER A 241 11.44 15.35 -2.69
CA SER A 241 10.56 15.47 -3.86
C SER A 241 10.50 14.18 -4.69
N ASN A 242 11.41 13.24 -4.46
CA ASN A 242 11.44 11.95 -5.13
C ASN A 242 10.21 11.11 -4.75
N PRO A 243 9.81 10.13 -5.57
CA PRO A 243 8.70 9.25 -5.25
C PRO A 243 8.90 8.54 -3.91
N VAL A 244 7.85 8.46 -3.10
CA VAL A 244 7.83 7.63 -1.88
C VAL A 244 6.80 6.54 -2.09
N THR A 245 7.29 5.35 -2.42
CA THR A 245 6.46 4.18 -2.72
C THR A 245 7.21 2.91 -2.31
N PRO A 246 6.87 2.27 -1.18
CA PRO A 246 7.58 1.08 -0.70
C PRO A 246 7.71 -0.03 -1.75
N VAL A 247 6.70 -0.24 -2.59
CA VAL A 247 6.77 -1.14 -3.76
C VAL A 247 6.53 -0.37 -5.05
N ASP A 248 7.60 0.07 -5.70
CA ASP A 248 7.60 0.82 -6.96
C ASP A 248 8.00 -0.12 -8.10
N LEU A 249 7.01 -0.63 -8.83
CA LEU A 249 7.24 -1.45 -10.02
C LEU A 249 6.80 -0.72 -11.28
N VAL A 250 7.75 -0.61 -12.21
CA VAL A 250 7.56 -0.05 -13.56
C VAL A 250 8.02 -1.09 -14.57
N THR A 251 7.24 -1.40 -15.60
CA THR A 251 7.57 -2.27 -16.77
C THR A 251 7.67 -3.79 -16.59
N ALA A 252 7.62 -4.30 -15.35
CA ALA A 252 7.71 -5.74 -15.10
C ALA A 252 6.33 -6.43 -15.08
N SER A 253 6.31 -7.74 -15.31
CA SER A 253 5.12 -8.59 -15.38
C SER A 253 5.26 -9.82 -14.47
N GLY A 254 4.12 -10.43 -14.11
CA GLY A 254 4.10 -11.67 -13.33
C GLY A 254 4.51 -11.55 -11.86
N TRP A 255 4.63 -10.34 -11.31
CA TRP A 255 5.02 -10.15 -9.92
C TRP A 255 3.90 -10.49 -8.96
N THR A 256 4.26 -11.08 -7.82
CA THR A 256 3.36 -11.28 -6.69
C THR A 256 3.90 -10.58 -5.45
N VAL A 257 3.09 -9.70 -4.87
CA VAL A 257 3.35 -9.02 -3.61
C VAL A 257 2.32 -9.53 -2.61
N ARG A 258 2.75 -10.40 -1.70
CA ARG A 258 1.82 -11.09 -0.80
C ARG A 258 2.21 -11.14 0.66
N ARG A 259 1.20 -11.12 1.54
CA ARG A 259 1.38 -11.29 2.98
C ARG A 259 2.36 -10.29 3.61
N ASN A 260 2.51 -9.11 3.02
CA ASN A 260 3.37 -8.06 3.56
C ASN A 260 2.58 -7.13 4.48
N VAL A 261 3.29 -6.52 5.43
CA VAL A 261 2.82 -5.32 6.15
C VAL A 261 3.51 -4.11 5.53
N ILE A 262 2.75 -3.16 5.01
CA ILE A 262 3.26 -1.93 4.39
C ILE A 262 2.70 -0.73 5.15
N SER A 263 3.56 0.13 5.69
CA SER A 263 3.10 1.20 6.57
C SER A 263 3.88 2.51 6.43
N ASP A 264 3.22 3.61 6.81
CA ASP A 264 3.87 4.89 7.14
C ASP A 264 4.68 5.53 5.98
N PHE A 265 4.20 5.44 4.74
CA PHE A 265 4.89 5.95 3.54
C PHE A 265 4.57 7.42 3.23
N ILE A 266 4.93 8.35 4.10
CA ILE A 266 4.61 9.77 3.93
C ILE A 266 5.69 10.47 3.09
N LYS A 267 5.28 11.16 2.01
CA LYS A 267 6.12 12.09 1.23
C LYS A 267 5.96 13.53 1.75
N GLY A 268 7.03 14.11 2.28
CA GLY A 268 7.01 15.44 2.91
C GLY A 268 7.05 16.61 1.92
N ASP A 269 7.70 16.43 0.77
CA ASP A 269 7.99 17.51 -0.19
C ASP A 269 7.45 17.19 -1.60
N GLY A 270 7.68 18.10 -2.55
CA GLY A 270 7.14 18.00 -3.90
C GLY A 270 5.62 18.06 -3.95
N ASP A 271 4.99 17.13 -4.67
CA ASP A 271 3.54 16.98 -4.76
C ASP A 271 2.90 16.38 -3.49
N ARG A 272 3.72 15.82 -2.58
CA ARG A 272 3.29 15.11 -1.37
C ARG A 272 2.32 13.95 -1.64
N VAL A 273 2.43 13.33 -2.82
CA VAL A 273 1.68 12.12 -3.16
C VAL A 273 2.57 10.91 -2.95
N SER A 274 2.05 9.89 -2.28
CA SER A 274 2.72 8.61 -2.07
C SER A 274 1.76 7.44 -2.19
N TYR A 275 2.34 6.26 -2.46
CA TYR A 275 1.61 5.02 -2.65
C TYR A 275 2.18 3.95 -1.73
N GLY A 276 1.37 3.03 -1.21
CA GLY A 276 1.87 1.84 -0.50
C GLY A 276 2.57 0.89 -1.48
N GLY A 277 2.00 0.76 -2.67
CA GLY A 277 2.63 0.09 -3.80
C GLY A 277 1.88 0.34 -5.10
N PHE A 278 2.60 0.28 -6.21
CA PHE A 278 1.97 0.26 -7.54
C PHE A 278 2.64 -0.69 -8.52
N PHE A 279 1.86 -1.09 -9.53
CA PHE A 279 2.36 -1.72 -10.75
C PHE A 279 2.02 -0.82 -11.95
N LYS A 280 3.00 -0.42 -12.76
CA LYS A 280 2.78 0.48 -13.90
C LYS A 280 3.75 0.24 -15.05
N GLY A 281 3.65 1.02 -16.13
CA GLY A 281 4.61 1.02 -17.24
C GLY A 281 4.43 -0.09 -18.28
N ALA A 282 3.18 -0.43 -18.61
CA ALA A 282 2.79 -1.49 -19.56
C ALA A 282 3.21 -2.90 -19.11
N GLY A 283 3.08 -3.18 -17.81
CA GLY A 283 3.23 -4.52 -17.24
C GLY A 283 1.94 -5.34 -17.32
N SER A 284 2.00 -6.65 -17.07
CA SER A 284 0.83 -7.52 -17.09
C SER A 284 0.85 -8.58 -15.99
N GLY A 285 -0.33 -8.98 -15.50
CA GLY A 285 -0.49 -10.14 -14.61
C GLY A 285 0.13 -9.98 -13.22
N ASN A 286 0.37 -8.75 -12.77
CA ASN A 286 0.93 -8.48 -11.44
C ASN A 286 -0.18 -8.54 -10.36
N THR A 287 0.15 -9.07 -9.18
CA THR A 287 -0.81 -9.36 -8.10
C THR A 287 -0.39 -8.76 -6.76
N PHE A 288 -1.30 -8.02 -6.13
CA PHE A 288 -1.26 -7.72 -4.70
C PHE A 288 -2.26 -8.60 -3.97
N GLU A 289 -1.79 -9.48 -3.09
CA GLU A 289 -2.68 -10.37 -2.34
C GLU A 289 -2.36 -10.50 -0.85
N GLN A 290 -3.39 -10.56 0.00
CA GLN A 290 -3.23 -10.86 1.43
C GLN A 290 -2.27 -9.90 2.17
N ASN A 291 -2.14 -8.65 1.72
CA ASN A 291 -1.31 -7.65 2.40
C ASN A 291 -2.13 -6.86 3.43
N VAL A 292 -1.44 -6.35 4.44
CA VAL A 292 -1.93 -5.32 5.34
C VAL A 292 -1.23 -4.00 5.00
N VAL A 293 -1.99 -3.02 4.51
CA VAL A 293 -1.47 -1.70 4.09
C VAL A 293 -2.04 -0.64 5.02
N LEU A 294 -1.19 -0.01 5.82
CA LEU A 294 -1.53 1.03 6.79
C LEU A 294 -0.89 2.35 6.37
N CYS A 295 -1.60 3.13 5.56
CA CYS A 295 -1.08 4.33 4.92
C CYS A 295 -0.44 5.33 5.92
N GLU A 296 -1.13 5.57 7.04
CA GLU A 296 -0.72 6.51 8.10
C GLU A 296 -0.95 5.89 9.47
N HIS A 297 -0.16 4.86 9.82
CA HIS A 297 -0.33 4.13 11.08
C HIS A 297 0.17 4.95 12.26
N ARG A 298 1.48 5.22 12.31
CA ARG A 298 2.14 6.02 13.35
C ARG A 298 2.37 7.46 12.90
N LEU A 299 2.30 7.70 11.58
CA LEU A 299 2.59 8.98 10.96
C LEU A 299 1.33 9.68 10.40
N ARG A 300 0.28 9.70 11.22
CA ARG A 300 -0.96 10.43 10.92
C ARG A 300 -0.77 11.94 11.15
N ALA A 301 -1.63 12.76 10.53
CA ALA A 301 -1.63 14.24 10.61
C ALA A 301 -0.60 15.00 9.76
N TYR A 302 0.20 14.33 8.92
CA TYR A 302 0.97 15.04 7.89
C TYR A 302 0.09 15.40 6.68
N PRO A 303 0.32 16.55 6.01
CA PRO A 303 -0.38 16.89 4.77
C PRO A 303 0.10 16.02 3.61
N GLY A 304 -0.73 15.89 2.57
CA GLY A 304 -0.42 15.08 1.38
C GLY A 304 -1.44 13.98 1.16
N GLN A 305 -1.27 13.24 0.07
CA GLN A 305 -2.16 12.17 -0.35
C GLN A 305 -1.44 10.83 -0.25
N ARG A 306 -2.01 9.90 0.51
CA ARG A 306 -1.49 8.54 0.66
C ARG A 306 -2.50 7.60 0.04
N VAL A 307 -2.15 7.06 -1.11
CA VAL A 307 -2.93 6.04 -1.80
C VAL A 307 -2.46 4.68 -1.30
N GLY A 308 -3.39 3.75 -1.03
CA GLY A 308 -3.04 2.41 -0.58
C GLY A 308 -2.29 1.60 -1.65
N LEU A 309 -3.04 0.92 -2.51
CA LEU A 309 -2.50 0.12 -3.62
C LEU A 309 -2.96 0.67 -4.96
N SER A 310 -2.13 0.56 -5.99
CA SER A 310 -2.50 1.06 -7.32
C SER A 310 -2.07 0.15 -8.46
N LEU A 311 -2.92 0.08 -9.48
CA LEU A 311 -2.53 -0.33 -10.82
C LEU A 311 -2.46 0.93 -11.67
N GLY A 312 -1.26 1.27 -12.12
CA GLY A 312 -0.92 2.41 -12.96
C GLY A 312 -0.25 3.60 -12.25
N GLY A 313 -0.40 3.73 -10.93
CA GLY A 313 0.22 4.83 -10.18
C GLY A 313 -0.10 6.20 -10.78
N GLY A 314 0.86 7.12 -10.80
CA GLY A 314 0.72 8.44 -11.45
C GLY A 314 0.87 8.45 -12.98
N GLY A 315 0.94 7.28 -13.63
CA GLY A 315 1.30 7.16 -15.03
C GLY A 315 2.81 7.06 -15.28
N THR A 316 3.17 6.72 -16.51
CA THR A 316 4.53 6.47 -16.97
C THR A 316 4.74 7.13 -18.32
N GLY A 317 5.85 7.84 -18.47
CA GLY A 317 6.20 8.42 -19.77
C GLY A 317 6.40 7.33 -20.82
N LYS A 318 5.88 7.52 -22.04
CA LYS A 318 5.85 6.50 -23.11
C LYS A 318 7.19 5.82 -23.34
N ALA A 319 8.29 6.58 -23.36
CA ALA A 319 9.64 6.06 -23.58
C ALA A 319 10.11 5.06 -22.50
N TYR A 320 9.52 5.12 -21.32
CA TYR A 320 9.84 4.27 -20.16
C TYR A 320 8.90 3.07 -20.03
N CYS A 321 7.83 2.96 -20.83
CA CYS A 321 6.94 1.81 -20.78
C CYS A 321 7.52 0.63 -21.56
N ARG A 322 7.19 -0.58 -21.12
CA ARG A 322 7.68 -1.84 -21.72
C ARG A 322 7.49 -1.89 -23.24
N ASP A 323 6.32 -1.44 -23.70
CA ASP A 323 5.90 -1.43 -25.10
C ASP A 323 6.27 -0.15 -25.87
N ARG A 324 6.83 0.85 -25.17
CA ARG A 324 7.10 2.22 -25.64
C ARG A 324 5.89 3.02 -26.12
N ARG A 325 4.67 2.55 -25.86
CA ARG A 325 3.41 3.19 -26.26
C ARG A 325 2.63 3.67 -25.05
N CYS A 326 2.62 2.87 -23.98
CA CYS A 326 1.90 3.12 -22.75
C CYS A 326 0.42 3.42 -22.98
N VAL A 327 -0.25 2.57 -23.77
CA VAL A 327 -1.71 2.65 -23.90
C VAL A 327 -2.34 2.28 -22.56
N THR A 328 -1.87 1.19 -21.96
CA THR A 328 -2.21 0.76 -20.61
C THR A 328 -0.97 0.87 -19.72
N GLU A 329 -1.17 1.25 -18.46
CA GLU A 329 -0.12 1.18 -17.46
C GLU A 329 0.04 -0.24 -16.92
N GLN A 330 -1.07 -0.98 -16.84
CA GLN A 330 -1.11 -2.34 -16.33
C GLN A 330 -2.26 -3.11 -16.99
N GLU A 331 -2.01 -4.37 -17.32
CA GLU A 331 -3.04 -5.27 -17.83
C GLU A 331 -3.24 -6.47 -16.90
N ARG A 332 -4.48 -6.92 -16.75
CA ARG A 332 -4.84 -8.14 -16.01
C ARG A 332 -4.26 -8.18 -14.60
N GLY A 333 -4.17 -7.02 -13.95
CA GLY A 333 -3.68 -6.90 -12.59
C GLY A 333 -4.73 -7.33 -11.58
N VAL A 334 -4.29 -7.89 -10.45
CA VAL A 334 -5.17 -8.39 -9.39
C VAL A 334 -4.83 -7.72 -8.07
N ILE A 335 -5.85 -7.19 -7.38
CA ILE A 335 -5.76 -6.72 -6.00
C ILE A 335 -6.79 -7.51 -5.20
N ARG A 336 -6.35 -8.46 -4.36
CA ARG A 336 -7.27 -9.34 -3.63
C ARG A 336 -6.93 -9.61 -2.17
N ALA A 337 -7.96 -9.82 -1.35
CA ALA A 337 -7.80 -10.23 0.04
C ALA A 337 -6.89 -9.32 0.88
N ASN A 338 -6.75 -8.03 0.53
CA ASN A 338 -5.93 -7.08 1.29
C ASN A 338 -6.78 -6.33 2.34
N LEU A 339 -6.19 -6.07 3.52
CA LEU A 339 -6.69 -5.06 4.44
C LEU A 339 -5.94 -3.75 4.16
N ILE A 340 -6.65 -2.72 3.74
CA ILE A 340 -6.08 -1.40 3.43
C ILE A 340 -6.75 -0.38 4.36
N ALA A 341 -5.96 0.32 5.15
CA ALA A 341 -6.50 1.24 6.13
C ALA A 341 -5.69 2.54 6.28
N ALA A 342 -6.37 3.52 6.86
CA ALA A 342 -5.79 4.80 7.29
C ALA A 342 -5.20 5.66 6.16
N CYS A 343 -5.82 5.64 4.98
CA CYS A 343 -5.34 6.36 3.79
C CYS A 343 -5.99 7.73 3.68
N SER A 344 -5.19 8.80 3.54
CA SER A 344 -5.71 10.15 3.29
C SER A 344 -6.35 10.29 1.91
N ASP A 345 -6.13 9.34 1.02
CA ASP A 345 -6.72 9.26 -0.31
C ASP A 345 -7.36 7.88 -0.56
N ALA A 346 -7.60 7.51 -1.81
CA ALA A 346 -8.15 6.22 -2.21
C ALA A 346 -7.36 5.05 -1.59
N GLY A 347 -8.08 4.04 -1.12
CA GLY A 347 -7.47 2.79 -0.70
C GLY A 347 -6.93 2.01 -1.90
N ILE A 348 -7.67 2.03 -3.02
CA ILE A 348 -7.25 1.43 -4.29
C ILE A 348 -7.45 2.45 -5.43
N TYR A 349 -6.42 2.62 -6.26
CA TYR A 349 -6.47 3.49 -7.44
C TYR A 349 -6.08 2.76 -8.72
N LEU A 350 -6.96 2.79 -9.72
CA LEU A 350 -6.73 2.19 -11.04
C LEU A 350 -6.62 3.30 -12.10
N ASN A 351 -5.48 3.37 -12.77
CA ASN A 351 -5.11 4.40 -13.75
C ASN A 351 -4.61 3.75 -15.04
N SER A 352 -5.36 3.91 -16.13
CA SER A 352 -5.18 3.21 -17.41
C SER A 352 -4.87 1.72 -17.22
N ALA A 353 -5.62 1.04 -16.34
CA ALA A 353 -5.42 -0.34 -15.94
C ALA A 353 -6.51 -1.27 -16.52
N ALA A 354 -6.16 -2.05 -17.54
CA ALA A 354 -7.12 -2.83 -18.30
C ALA A 354 -7.35 -4.25 -17.74
N GLY A 355 -8.60 -4.69 -17.69
CA GLY A 355 -8.97 -6.05 -17.30
C GLY A 355 -8.60 -6.40 -15.85
N SER A 356 -8.68 -5.43 -14.95
CA SER A 356 -8.27 -5.58 -13.55
C SER A 356 -9.32 -6.36 -12.74
N ILE A 357 -8.87 -7.12 -11.73
CA ILE A 357 -9.73 -7.76 -10.74
C ILE A 357 -9.43 -7.16 -9.37
N VAL A 358 -10.47 -6.67 -8.70
CA VAL A 358 -10.39 -6.15 -7.33
C VAL A 358 -11.38 -6.93 -6.48
N ALA A 359 -10.90 -7.91 -5.73
CA ALA A 359 -11.77 -8.88 -5.08
C ALA A 359 -11.48 -9.06 -3.59
N HIS A 360 -12.54 -9.15 -2.76
CA HIS A 360 -12.39 -9.49 -1.35
C HIS A 360 -11.44 -8.59 -0.56
N ASN A 361 -11.33 -7.29 -0.86
CA ASN A 361 -10.53 -6.38 -0.06
C ASN A 361 -11.40 -5.75 1.05
N THR A 362 -10.79 -5.44 2.19
CA THR A 362 -11.39 -4.63 3.25
C THR A 362 -10.68 -3.28 3.27
N LEU A 363 -11.40 -2.21 2.93
CA LEU A 363 -10.90 -0.83 2.95
C LEU A 363 -11.59 -0.09 4.09
N VAL A 364 -10.81 0.42 5.06
CA VAL A 364 -11.33 1.11 6.26
C VAL A 364 -10.56 2.40 6.50
N ASP A 365 -11.25 3.51 6.74
CA ASP A 365 -10.63 4.85 6.77
C ASP A 365 -9.85 5.12 5.47
N THR A 366 -10.55 5.08 4.34
CA THR A 366 -9.98 5.37 3.01
C THR A 366 -10.91 6.28 2.19
N GLY A 367 -10.43 6.76 1.04
CA GLY A 367 -11.26 7.41 0.02
C GLY A 367 -12.08 6.45 -0.84
N GLY A 368 -12.09 5.15 -0.53
CA GLY A 368 -12.73 4.11 -1.34
C GLY A 368 -11.86 3.61 -2.50
N VAL A 369 -12.51 3.26 -3.61
CA VAL A 369 -11.86 2.79 -4.84
C VAL A 369 -12.09 3.79 -5.96
N GLU A 370 -11.01 4.23 -6.61
CA GLU A 370 -11.09 5.11 -7.77
C GLU A 370 -10.59 4.40 -9.04
N VAL A 371 -11.39 4.51 -10.11
CA VAL A 371 -11.15 3.90 -11.42
C VAL A 371 -11.18 4.99 -12.47
N ARG A 372 -10.05 5.24 -13.15
CA ARG A 372 -9.87 6.44 -13.96
C ARG A 372 -9.37 6.14 -15.37
N PHE A 373 -9.83 6.93 -16.33
CA PHE A 373 -9.48 6.92 -17.76
C PHE A 373 -10.10 5.79 -18.58
N PRO A 374 -10.33 6.01 -19.90
CA PRO A 374 -11.07 5.07 -20.75
C PRO A 374 -10.41 3.70 -20.91
N GLU A 375 -9.09 3.62 -20.79
CA GLU A 375 -8.35 2.35 -20.88
C GLU A 375 -8.53 1.47 -19.62
N THR A 376 -9.02 2.06 -18.53
CA THR A 376 -9.25 1.32 -17.29
C THR A 376 -10.55 0.54 -17.34
N SER A 377 -10.45 -0.76 -17.07
CA SER A 377 -11.60 -1.63 -16.86
C SER A 377 -11.36 -2.54 -15.66
N ALA A 378 -12.34 -2.65 -14.77
CA ALA A 378 -12.21 -3.44 -13.55
C ALA A 378 -13.49 -4.20 -13.18
N ALA A 379 -13.32 -5.45 -12.76
CA ALA A 379 -14.34 -6.24 -12.07
C ALA A 379 -14.10 -6.17 -10.56
N LEU A 380 -15.09 -5.68 -9.82
CA LEU A 380 -15.06 -5.53 -8.37
C LEU A 380 -16.07 -6.48 -7.75
N GLU A 381 -15.63 -7.36 -6.86
CA GLU A 381 -16.53 -8.29 -6.17
C GLU A 381 -16.08 -8.64 -4.75
N GLY A 382 -17.03 -8.97 -3.88
CA GLY A 382 -16.82 -9.36 -2.51
C GLY A 382 -16.11 -8.33 -1.64
N ASN A 383 -15.96 -7.06 -2.02
CA ASN A 383 -15.22 -6.08 -1.22
C ASN A 383 -16.09 -5.47 -0.10
N LEU A 384 -15.45 -5.10 1.02
CA LEU A 384 -15.97 -4.18 2.05
C LEU A 384 -15.23 -2.86 1.92
N ILE A 385 -15.93 -1.78 1.62
CA ILE A 385 -15.29 -0.49 1.29
C ILE A 385 -15.95 0.63 2.09
N ASP A 386 -15.23 1.14 3.08
CA ASP A 386 -15.54 2.38 3.77
C ASP A 386 -15.22 3.57 2.86
N GLY A 387 -16.12 3.80 1.90
CA GLY A 387 -16.02 4.82 0.86
C GLY A 387 -16.76 4.41 -0.41
N PRO A 388 -16.79 5.27 -1.44
CA PRO A 388 -17.43 4.97 -2.71
C PRO A 388 -16.57 4.07 -3.60
N ILE A 389 -17.21 3.45 -4.59
CA ILE A 389 -16.55 3.01 -5.83
C ILE A 389 -16.82 4.09 -6.87
N ARG A 390 -15.78 4.78 -7.33
CA ARG A 390 -15.92 5.91 -8.25
C ARG A 390 -15.28 5.61 -9.59
N SER A 391 -16.06 5.78 -10.66
CA SER A 391 -15.51 5.94 -12.01
C SER A 391 -15.31 7.43 -12.32
N ARG A 392 -14.17 7.77 -12.89
CA ARG A 392 -13.83 9.13 -13.34
C ARG A 392 -13.18 9.08 -14.73
N ASP A 393 -13.35 10.14 -15.50
CA ASP A 393 -12.71 10.33 -16.81
C ASP A 393 -12.87 9.14 -17.78
N GLY A 394 -14.02 8.44 -17.72
CA GLY A 394 -14.35 7.35 -18.66
C GLY A 394 -13.97 5.93 -18.23
N GLY A 395 -13.45 5.72 -17.02
CA GLY A 395 -13.16 4.37 -16.51
C GLY A 395 -14.40 3.47 -16.44
N VAL A 396 -14.23 2.17 -16.69
CA VAL A 396 -15.35 1.21 -16.72
C VAL A 396 -15.28 0.25 -15.53
N VAL A 397 -16.38 0.14 -14.79
CA VAL A 397 -16.47 -0.69 -13.58
C VAL A 397 -17.66 -1.65 -13.66
N ARG A 398 -17.44 -2.90 -13.28
CA ARG A 398 -18.50 -3.88 -12.97
C ARG A 398 -18.43 -4.22 -11.48
N ALA A 399 -19.39 -3.78 -10.66
CA ALA A 399 -19.28 -3.79 -9.20
C ALA A 399 -20.49 -4.35 -8.44
N ASN A 400 -21.19 -5.34 -8.98
CA ASN A 400 -22.52 -5.75 -8.49
C ASN A 400 -22.54 -6.45 -7.13
N ASP A 401 -21.41 -6.93 -6.62
CA ASP A 401 -21.36 -7.69 -5.36
C ASP A 401 -20.35 -7.09 -4.37
N ASN A 402 -20.57 -5.85 -3.92
CA ASN A 402 -19.70 -5.17 -2.95
C ASN A 402 -20.55 -4.46 -1.91
N ARG A 403 -20.03 -4.32 -0.68
CA ARG A 403 -20.63 -3.42 0.31
C ARG A 403 -19.80 -2.14 0.40
N THR A 404 -20.45 -1.03 0.10
CA THR A 404 -19.88 0.32 0.09
C THR A 404 -20.76 1.23 0.93
N MET A 405 -20.38 2.50 1.05
CA MET A 405 -21.26 3.54 1.61
C MET A 405 -21.37 4.74 0.67
N PRO A 406 -22.53 5.45 0.65
CA PRO A 406 -22.63 6.76 0.04
C PRO A 406 -21.66 7.75 0.68
N VAL A 407 -21.13 8.68 -0.11
CA VAL A 407 -20.23 9.73 0.38
C VAL A 407 -20.95 10.66 1.36
N ALA A 408 -22.25 10.87 1.18
CA ALA A 408 -23.07 11.68 2.08
C ALA A 408 -22.99 11.21 3.55
N TYR A 409 -22.80 9.91 3.79
CA TYR A 409 -22.69 9.36 5.15
C TYR A 409 -21.42 9.83 5.86
N ALA A 410 -20.30 9.95 5.14
CA ALA A 410 -19.05 10.47 5.71
C ALA A 410 -19.17 11.95 6.15
N TYR A 411 -19.95 12.77 5.43
CA TYR A 411 -20.26 14.14 5.84
C TYR A 411 -21.17 14.23 7.08
N LEU A 412 -21.84 13.13 7.42
CA LEU A 412 -22.65 13.00 8.64
C LEU A 412 -21.89 12.26 9.75
N GLY A 413 -20.63 11.86 9.53
CA GLY A 413 -19.83 11.07 10.47
C GLY A 413 -20.34 9.63 10.66
N TYR A 414 -21.16 9.12 9.73
CA TYR A 414 -21.73 7.78 9.79
C TYR A 414 -20.95 6.82 8.88
N HIS A 415 -20.50 5.70 9.43
CA HIS A 415 -19.61 4.75 8.74
C HIS A 415 -20.09 3.30 8.90
N PRO A 416 -21.14 2.88 8.17
CA PRO A 416 -21.75 1.56 8.34
C PRO A 416 -20.80 0.40 8.05
N ILE A 417 -19.75 0.60 7.23
CA ILE A 417 -18.73 -0.42 6.98
C ILE A 417 -17.77 -0.55 8.17
N ARG A 418 -17.42 0.55 8.84
CA ARG A 418 -16.64 0.50 10.08
C ARG A 418 -17.43 -0.15 11.21
N ASP A 419 -18.73 0.12 11.27
CA ASP A 419 -19.63 -0.39 12.31
C ASP A 419 -19.81 -1.92 12.27
N LEU A 420 -19.45 -2.59 11.15
CA LEU A 420 -19.39 -4.05 11.07
C LEU A 420 -18.35 -4.65 12.04
N PHE A 421 -17.35 -3.85 12.44
CA PHE A 421 -16.27 -4.26 13.33
C PHE A 421 -16.49 -3.73 14.75
N ARG A 422 -15.86 -4.39 15.73
CA ARG A 422 -15.95 -3.99 17.14
C ARG A 422 -15.31 -2.63 17.41
N ALA A 423 -14.05 -2.46 17.02
CA ALA A 423 -13.31 -1.22 17.20
C ALA A 423 -12.15 -1.13 16.18
N PRO A 424 -12.44 -0.91 14.89
CA PRO A 424 -11.41 -0.90 13.84
C PRO A 424 -10.39 0.24 14.00
N GLU A 425 -10.78 1.36 14.62
CA GLU A 425 -9.88 2.45 15.01
C GLU A 425 -8.87 2.03 16.09
N GLN A 426 -9.16 0.94 16.81
CA GLN A 426 -8.28 0.30 17.77
C GLN A 426 -7.59 -0.95 17.19
N PHE A 427 -7.68 -1.16 15.89
CA PHE A 427 -7.20 -2.37 15.19
C PHE A 427 -7.93 -3.67 15.59
N ASP A 428 -9.09 -3.58 16.25
CA ASP A 428 -9.97 -4.72 16.49
C ASP A 428 -10.98 -4.87 15.36
N PHE A 429 -10.59 -5.67 14.38
CA PHE A 429 -11.42 -6.04 13.22
C PHE A 429 -12.26 -7.30 13.46
N ALA A 430 -12.48 -7.72 14.71
CA ALA A 430 -13.48 -8.75 14.99
C ALA A 430 -14.88 -8.23 14.60
N TRP A 431 -15.73 -9.12 14.09
CA TRP A 431 -17.10 -8.78 13.74
C TRP A 431 -17.91 -8.41 14.98
N ARG A 432 -18.70 -7.34 14.87
CA ARG A 432 -19.61 -6.87 15.93
C ARG A 432 -20.87 -7.72 15.98
N ASP A 433 -21.62 -7.73 14.88
CA ASP A 433 -22.95 -8.33 14.77
C ASP A 433 -22.98 -9.51 13.78
N GLY A 434 -21.91 -10.31 13.77
CA GLY A 434 -21.74 -11.49 12.91
C GLY A 434 -21.09 -11.20 11.55
N VAL A 435 -20.72 -12.28 10.85
CA VAL A 435 -19.98 -12.20 9.59
C VAL A 435 -20.90 -11.73 8.44
N PRO A 436 -20.55 -10.66 7.70
CA PRO A 436 -21.31 -10.25 6.53
C PRO A 436 -21.10 -11.25 5.39
N ARG A 437 -22.06 -12.15 5.16
CA ARG A 437 -21.97 -13.21 4.15
C ARG A 437 -22.36 -12.72 2.75
N ARG A 438 -21.62 -13.18 1.74
CA ARG A 438 -21.97 -13.10 0.30
C ARG A 438 -23.06 -14.11 -0.04
N ALA A 439 -23.75 -13.94 -1.16
CA ALA A 439 -24.64 -14.98 -1.68
C ALA A 439 -23.87 -16.10 -2.40
N ALA A 440 -22.82 -15.75 -3.14
CA ALA A 440 -21.95 -16.67 -3.88
C ALA A 440 -20.56 -16.05 -4.08
N ALA A 441 -19.59 -16.85 -4.53
CA ALA A 441 -18.28 -16.37 -4.98
C ALA A 441 -17.83 -17.13 -6.22
N ALA A 442 -17.10 -16.44 -7.11
CA ALA A 442 -16.67 -16.99 -8.38
C ALA A 442 -15.49 -17.99 -8.27
N ALA A 443 -14.69 -17.94 -7.20
CA ALA A 443 -13.55 -18.83 -7.01
C ALA A 443 -13.14 -18.98 -5.53
N ALA A 444 -12.71 -20.20 -5.16
CA ALA A 444 -12.08 -20.45 -3.86
C ALA A 444 -10.68 -19.81 -3.83
N THR A 445 -10.53 -18.74 -3.04
CA THR A 445 -9.24 -18.09 -2.78
C THR A 445 -9.04 -17.97 -1.28
N PRO A 446 -7.81 -18.17 -0.76
CA PRO A 446 -7.54 -17.94 0.65
C PRO A 446 -7.86 -16.50 1.05
N ASP A 447 -8.28 -16.34 2.29
CA ASP A 447 -8.48 -15.03 2.91
C ASP A 447 -7.13 -14.39 3.34
N LEU A 448 -7.15 -13.18 3.86
CA LEU A 448 -5.99 -12.42 4.33
C LEU A 448 -5.13 -13.24 5.30
N CYS A 449 -5.76 -14.00 6.19
CA CYS A 449 -5.09 -14.78 7.22
C CYS A 449 -4.53 -16.09 6.67
N GLY A 450 -4.81 -16.43 5.41
CA GLY A 450 -4.36 -17.66 4.75
C GLY A 450 -5.32 -18.84 4.94
N ARG A 451 -6.54 -18.60 5.44
CA ARG A 451 -7.56 -19.65 5.58
C ARG A 451 -8.38 -19.78 4.30
N GLU A 452 -8.82 -21.01 4.02
CA GLU A 452 -9.85 -21.23 3.00
C GLU A 452 -11.17 -20.61 3.44
N ARG A 453 -11.91 -20.06 2.48
CA ARG A 453 -13.20 -19.43 2.73
C ARG A 453 -14.33 -20.47 2.67
N PRO A 454 -15.23 -20.52 3.66
CA PRO A 454 -16.42 -21.35 3.58
C PRO A 454 -17.39 -20.80 2.52
N MET A 455 -18.37 -21.62 2.11
CA MET A 455 -19.47 -21.21 1.23
C MET A 455 -20.78 -21.10 2.04
N PRO A 456 -21.42 -19.93 2.11
CA PRO A 456 -21.02 -18.66 1.49
C PRO A 456 -19.85 -17.94 2.22
N PRO A 457 -18.96 -17.26 1.48
CA PRO A 457 -17.83 -16.56 2.08
C PRO A 457 -18.22 -15.21 2.68
N ALA A 458 -17.39 -14.68 3.56
CA ALA A 458 -17.49 -13.30 4.01
C ALA A 458 -17.22 -12.31 2.87
N TYR A 459 -17.87 -11.14 2.92
CA TYR A 459 -17.35 -9.96 2.26
C TYR A 459 -16.03 -9.53 2.91
N GLY A 460 -15.13 -8.96 2.12
CA GLY A 460 -13.87 -8.39 2.57
C GLY A 460 -12.74 -9.40 2.68
N ALA A 461 -11.65 -8.95 3.31
CA ALA A 461 -10.34 -9.58 3.30
C ALA A 461 -10.24 -10.87 4.10
N PHE A 462 -11.03 -11.07 5.15
CA PHE A 462 -10.90 -12.18 6.08
C PHE A 462 -12.25 -12.76 6.47
N GLU A 463 -12.27 -14.03 6.85
CA GLU A 463 -13.42 -14.67 7.51
C GLU A 463 -13.45 -14.35 9.01
N ASP A 464 -12.27 -14.37 9.64
CA ASP A 464 -12.06 -14.12 11.06
C ASP A 464 -10.67 -13.50 11.26
N PHE A 465 -10.64 -12.23 11.64
CA PHE A 465 -9.39 -11.49 11.80
C PHE A 465 -8.51 -12.03 12.93
N SER A 466 -9.08 -12.74 13.92
CA SER A 466 -8.27 -13.34 14.99
C SER A 466 -7.26 -14.36 14.45
N ALA A 467 -7.54 -14.97 13.29
CA ALA A 467 -6.64 -15.87 12.59
C ALA A 467 -5.39 -15.17 12.01
N CYS A 468 -5.44 -13.85 11.85
CA CYS A 468 -4.33 -13.03 11.39
C CYS A 468 -3.41 -12.61 12.55
N LEU A 469 -3.76 -12.89 13.81
CA LEU A 469 -2.97 -12.54 14.98
C LEU A 469 -2.02 -13.68 15.37
N THR A 470 -0.83 -13.35 15.88
CA THR A 470 0.04 -14.35 16.50
C THR A 470 -0.47 -14.66 17.91
N THR A 471 -0.61 -15.95 18.26
CA THR A 471 -0.92 -16.34 19.63
C THR A 471 0.27 -16.04 20.56
N PRO A 472 0.09 -15.29 21.67
CA PRO A 472 1.14 -15.14 22.67
C PRO A 472 1.57 -16.52 23.19
N GLY A 473 2.85 -16.88 23.04
CA GLY A 473 3.42 -18.11 23.59
C GLY A 473 3.55 -19.30 22.62
N ALA A 474 3.10 -19.18 21.37
CA ALA A 474 3.40 -20.19 20.34
C ALA A 474 4.85 -20.00 19.83
N ARG A 475 5.83 -20.44 20.62
CA ARG A 475 7.14 -20.80 20.04
C ARG A 475 6.90 -22.00 19.13
N ARG A 476 7.06 -21.81 17.82
CA ARG A 476 7.20 -22.95 16.89
C ARG A 476 8.65 -23.40 16.90
#